data_AF-A0A444ZD43-F1
#
_entry.id   AF-A0A444ZD43-F1
#
_cell.length_a   1.000
_cell.length_b   1.000
_cell.length_c   1.000
_cell.angle_alpha   90.00
_cell.angle_beta   90.00
_cell.angle_gamma   90.00
#
_symmetry.space_group_name_H-M   'P 1'
#
loop_
_entity.id
_entity.type
_entity.pdbx_description
1 polymer ?
#
loop_
_entity_poly.entity_id
_entity_poly.type
_entity_poly.pdbx_seq_one_letter_code
_entity_poly.pdbx_strand_id
1 'polypeptide(L)'
;MKGLFKSKPRTPVDVVRQTRELLLFVDQSAADTRESKREEKMSELYKNIRELKSILYGNSESEPVSEACAQLTQEFFRENTLRLLIKCLPKLNLESRKDVTQVVANLQRQQVHSKLIASDYLETNMDLMDILILGYENSDMALHYGAMLRECIRHQIVAKYVLNSPHMKKFFDYIQLPNFDIAADAAATFKELLTRHKSTVAEFLSKNYEWLLGDMLLDRSNSVVMTRYVSSRDNLRILMNLLRETSKSIQIEAFHVFKLFAANQNKPADIISILVANKSKILRLLEDFKLEKEDEQFEADKAQVMREIAALELKEQRAFFHLWLREASLGRKKTRCAADSLSDFLASAVDAARKAGEVIFIIRKGFYQTKHVEHKGQVDLVTETDKACEDLIFNHLKNLYPTHKFIGEETTAACGTTELTDEPTWIVDPLDGTTNFVHGFPFVCVSIGLTIGKVPTVGVVYNPIIDELFTGVHGKGAFLNGKPIKVSTKTDLISSLLATEAGTKRDKVTLDASTKRINSLLSKVRSLRMSGSCALNLCGIACGRLDVFYETGFGGPWDVAGGAVIVTEAGGVVFDPSGAEFDVTAQRVAASNPSLKDAFVEALRQTE
;
A
#
# COMPACT_ATOMS: atom_id res chain seq x y z
N MET A 1 59.81 24.80 -32.84
CA MET A 1 59.55 24.92 -31.38
C MET A 1 58.04 24.92 -31.14
N LYS A 2 57.47 23.79 -30.72
CA LYS A 2 56.13 23.67 -30.07
C LYS A 2 55.90 22.19 -29.74
N GLY A 3 56.83 21.65 -28.95
CA GLY A 3 56.67 20.39 -28.24
C GLY A 3 57.03 20.67 -26.78
N LEU A 4 56.39 19.93 -25.86
CA LEU A 4 56.65 19.93 -24.41
C LEU A 4 55.99 21.02 -23.57
N PHE A 5 54.66 20.99 -23.44
CA PHE A 5 54.00 21.21 -22.14
C PHE A 5 52.70 20.42 -22.13
N LYS A 6 52.75 19.12 -21.79
CA LYS A 6 51.56 18.46 -21.23
C LYS A 6 51.29 19.19 -19.90
N SER A 7 50.18 19.90 -19.78
CA SER A 7 49.77 20.51 -18.52
C SER A 7 49.82 19.44 -17.42
N LYS A 8 50.46 19.73 -16.29
CA LYS A 8 50.49 18.83 -15.13
C LYS A 8 49.06 18.33 -14.84
N PRO A 9 48.88 17.03 -14.50
CA PRO A 9 47.58 16.55 -14.04
C PRO A 9 47.16 17.40 -12.85
N ARG A 10 45.96 18.01 -12.94
CA ARG A 10 45.44 18.88 -11.89
C ARG A 10 45.16 18.02 -10.66
N THR A 11 45.59 18.46 -9.49
CA THR A 11 45.25 17.74 -8.26
C THR A 11 43.78 18.00 -7.91
N PRO A 12 43.11 17.10 -7.16
CA PRO A 12 41.73 17.34 -6.74
C PRO A 12 41.52 18.67 -6.00
N VAL A 13 42.54 19.09 -5.24
CA VAL A 13 42.59 20.38 -4.54
C VAL A 13 42.61 21.56 -5.51
N ASP A 14 43.42 21.49 -6.57
CA ASP A 14 43.49 22.55 -7.60
C ASP A 14 42.16 22.72 -8.33
N VAL A 15 41.48 21.61 -8.64
CA VAL A 15 40.16 21.63 -9.31
C VAL A 15 39.13 22.35 -8.42
N VAL A 16 39.12 22.08 -7.11
CA VAL A 16 38.22 22.77 -6.17
C VAL A 16 38.53 24.27 -6.10
N ARG A 17 39.81 24.66 -5.98
CA ARG A 17 40.22 26.06 -5.92
C ARG A 17 39.83 26.83 -7.17
N GLN A 18 40.12 26.27 -8.34
CA GLN A 18 39.76 26.87 -9.63
C GLN A 18 38.23 26.97 -9.78
N THR A 19 37.49 25.95 -9.35
CA THR A 19 36.02 26.00 -9.31
C THR A 19 35.53 27.14 -8.43
N ARG A 20 36.11 27.32 -7.24
CA ARG A 20 35.76 28.40 -6.30
C ARG A 20 36.04 29.78 -6.88
N GLU A 21 37.20 29.99 -7.51
CA GLU A 21 37.55 31.24 -8.18
C GLU A 21 36.56 31.59 -9.31
N LEU A 22 36.18 30.60 -10.11
CA LEU A 22 35.19 30.78 -11.18
C LEU A 22 33.80 31.07 -10.62
N LEU A 23 33.40 30.42 -9.53
CA LEU A 23 32.12 30.71 -8.86
C LEU A 23 32.10 32.13 -8.29
N LEU A 24 33.19 32.60 -7.69
CA LEU A 24 33.30 33.99 -7.21
C LEU A 24 33.17 35.00 -8.35
N PHE A 25 33.81 34.72 -9.49
CA PHE A 25 33.67 35.55 -10.69
C PHE A 25 32.23 35.59 -11.20
N VAL A 26 31.53 34.44 -11.22
CA VAL A 26 30.13 34.34 -11.64
C VAL A 26 29.17 35.01 -10.64
N ASP A 27 29.51 35.01 -9.35
CA ASP A 27 28.73 35.70 -8.32
C ASP A 27 28.84 37.24 -8.45
N GLN A 28 30.07 37.75 -8.65
CA GLN A 28 30.37 39.19 -8.72
C GLN A 28 30.03 39.86 -10.07
N SER A 29 29.96 39.10 -11.17
CA SER A 29 29.70 39.63 -12.51
C SER A 29 28.22 39.97 -12.76
N ALA A 30 27.74 41.03 -12.11
CA ALA A 30 26.37 41.51 -12.26
C ALA A 30 26.21 42.75 -13.16
N ALA A 31 27.28 43.45 -13.58
CA ALA A 31 27.10 44.71 -14.33
C ALA A 31 28.11 45.08 -15.43
N ASP A 32 29.40 44.65 -15.40
CA ASP A 32 30.44 45.38 -16.15
C ASP A 32 31.45 44.52 -16.96
N THR A 33 31.12 43.26 -17.26
CA THR A 33 32.07 42.36 -17.95
C THR A 33 31.62 42.01 -19.37
N ARG A 34 32.53 42.15 -20.35
CA ARG A 34 32.30 41.75 -21.76
C ARG A 34 31.72 40.33 -21.82
N GLU A 35 30.60 40.17 -22.50
CA GLU A 35 29.82 38.92 -22.62
C GLU A 35 30.68 37.72 -23.04
N SER A 36 31.58 37.91 -24.00
CA SER A 36 32.55 36.89 -24.44
C SER A 36 33.45 36.34 -23.32
N LYS A 37 33.92 37.19 -22.39
CA LYS A 37 34.77 36.75 -21.26
C LYS A 37 33.95 35.95 -20.23
N ARG A 38 32.66 36.28 -20.10
CA ARG A 38 31.74 35.56 -19.22
C ARG A 38 31.44 34.16 -19.78
N GLU A 39 31.19 34.04 -21.07
CA GLU A 39 30.96 32.74 -21.73
C GLU A 39 32.17 31.81 -21.62
N GLU A 40 33.39 32.33 -21.83
CA GLU A 40 34.63 31.57 -21.67
C GLU A 40 34.76 31.02 -20.23
N LYS A 41 34.53 31.87 -19.23
CA LYS A 41 34.61 31.49 -17.81
C LYS A 41 33.50 30.53 -17.39
N MET A 42 32.31 30.67 -17.95
CA MET A 42 31.20 29.71 -17.72
C MET A 42 31.52 28.34 -18.33
N SER A 43 32.12 28.29 -19.53
CA SER A 43 32.56 27.03 -20.14
C SER A 43 33.66 26.35 -19.31
N GLU A 44 34.58 27.13 -18.76
CA GLU A 44 35.62 26.63 -17.85
C GLU A 44 35.01 26.06 -16.56
N LEU A 45 33.99 26.74 -16.01
CA LEU A 45 33.26 26.28 -14.82
C LEU A 45 32.54 24.95 -15.08
N TYR A 46 31.86 24.81 -16.23
CA TYR A 46 31.19 23.56 -16.60
C TYR A 46 32.17 22.38 -16.72
N LYS A 47 33.36 22.62 -17.29
CA LYS A 47 34.41 21.59 -17.37
C LYS A 47 34.89 21.17 -15.97
N ASN A 48 35.12 22.13 -15.08
CA ASN A 48 35.56 21.83 -13.72
C ASN A 48 34.49 21.10 -12.91
N ILE A 49 33.20 21.45 -13.04
CA ILE A 49 32.09 20.71 -12.38
C ILE A 49 32.07 19.25 -12.84
N ARG A 50 32.26 19.01 -14.15
CA ARG A 50 32.32 17.65 -14.71
C ARG A 50 33.56 16.88 -14.23
N GLU A 51 34.68 17.58 -14.06
CA GLU A 51 35.91 17.01 -13.48
C GLU A 51 35.71 16.63 -12.00
N LEU A 52 35.08 17.49 -11.19
CA LEU A 52 34.69 17.16 -9.81
C LEU A 52 33.83 15.89 -9.75
N LYS A 53 32.84 15.78 -10.63
CA LYS A 53 31.99 14.58 -10.74
C LYS A 53 32.80 13.34 -11.13
N SER A 54 33.70 13.46 -12.11
CA SER A 54 34.56 12.34 -12.54
C SER A 54 35.49 11.86 -11.43
N ILE A 55 35.97 12.74 -10.56
CA ILE A 55 36.80 12.35 -9.42
C ILE A 55 35.97 11.55 -8.40
N LEU A 56 34.72 11.97 -8.14
CA LEU A 56 33.86 11.37 -7.12
C LEU A 56 33.14 10.08 -7.55
N TYR A 57 32.82 9.94 -8.84
CA TYR A 57 32.09 8.78 -9.38
C TYR A 57 32.97 7.86 -10.25
N GLY A 58 34.20 8.28 -10.58
CA GLY A 58 35.01 7.63 -11.59
C GLY A 58 34.56 8.00 -13.01
N ASN A 59 35.24 7.42 -13.99
CA ASN A 59 34.90 7.49 -15.42
C ASN A 59 34.84 6.08 -16.01
N SER A 60 34.60 5.95 -17.32
CA SER A 60 34.53 4.64 -18.00
C SER A 60 35.82 3.81 -17.94
N GLU A 61 36.94 4.43 -17.56
CA GLU A 61 38.29 3.82 -17.58
C GLU A 61 38.88 3.62 -16.18
N SER A 62 38.39 4.31 -15.15
CA SER A 62 38.96 4.30 -13.80
C SER A 62 37.90 4.49 -12.71
N GLU A 63 37.95 3.64 -11.69
CA GLU A 63 37.16 3.77 -10.46
C GLU A 63 37.61 4.97 -9.61
N PRO A 64 36.72 5.56 -8.79
CA PRO A 64 37.05 6.71 -7.95
C PRO A 64 38.11 6.35 -6.89
N VAL A 65 39.21 7.10 -6.87
CA VAL A 65 40.29 6.92 -5.90
C VAL A 65 39.88 7.53 -4.55
N SER A 66 39.81 6.71 -3.51
CA SER A 66 39.37 7.10 -2.16
C SER A 66 40.17 8.29 -1.59
N GLU A 67 41.49 8.29 -1.75
CA GLU A 67 42.35 9.40 -1.29
C GLU A 67 42.07 10.70 -2.03
N ALA A 68 41.84 10.65 -3.35
CA ALA A 68 41.49 11.82 -4.16
C ALA A 68 40.12 12.37 -3.76
N CYS A 69 39.14 11.50 -3.49
CA CYS A 69 37.81 11.88 -2.99
C CYS A 69 37.90 12.57 -1.63
N ALA A 70 38.75 12.05 -0.73
CA ALA A 70 38.95 12.61 0.61
C ALA A 70 39.61 14.01 0.55
N GLN A 71 40.66 14.17 -0.25
CA GLN A 71 41.33 15.46 -0.47
C GLN A 71 40.38 16.50 -1.07
N LEU A 72 39.59 16.10 -2.08
CA LEU A 72 38.58 16.95 -2.71
C LEU A 72 37.53 17.40 -1.69
N THR A 73 36.99 16.46 -0.91
CA THR A 73 35.97 16.72 0.11
C THR A 73 36.47 17.71 1.16
N GLN A 74 37.70 17.51 1.65
CA GLN A 74 38.31 18.38 2.65
C GLN A 74 38.48 19.82 2.14
N GLU A 75 39.01 20.00 0.93
CA GLU A 75 39.18 21.35 0.36
C GLU A 75 37.83 22.00 0.00
N PHE A 76 36.86 21.22 -0.46
CA PHE A 76 35.54 21.73 -0.87
C PHE A 76 34.81 22.41 0.29
N PHE A 77 34.79 21.80 1.46
CA PHE A 77 34.14 22.34 2.65
C PHE A 77 34.98 23.40 3.40
N ARG A 78 36.27 23.55 3.06
CA ARG A 78 37.18 24.46 3.78
C ARG A 78 36.88 25.95 3.60
N GLU A 79 36.54 26.40 2.39
CA GLU A 79 36.36 27.83 2.07
C GLU A 79 35.01 28.13 1.40
N ASN A 80 33.91 27.66 2.00
CA ASN A 80 32.54 28.01 1.60
C ASN A 80 32.16 27.73 0.12
N THR A 81 32.84 26.78 -0.52
CA THR A 81 32.57 26.41 -1.92
C THR A 81 31.12 25.98 -2.11
N LEU A 82 30.55 25.23 -1.16
CA LEU A 82 29.15 24.79 -1.20
C LEU A 82 28.17 25.97 -1.30
N ARG A 83 28.38 27.01 -0.48
CA ARG A 83 27.52 28.21 -0.47
C ARG A 83 27.54 28.93 -1.81
N LEU A 84 28.73 29.17 -2.35
CA LEU A 84 28.90 29.84 -3.64
C LEU A 84 28.23 29.04 -4.77
N LEU A 85 28.34 27.72 -4.69
CA LEU A 85 27.79 26.81 -5.67
C LEU A 85 26.26 26.76 -5.62
N ILE A 86 25.65 26.79 -4.43
CA ILE A 86 24.19 26.93 -4.24
C ILE A 86 23.67 28.27 -4.79
N LYS A 87 24.39 29.38 -4.51
CA LYS A 87 24.04 30.72 -5.02
C LYS A 87 24.14 30.84 -6.54
N CYS A 88 25.17 30.24 -7.13
CA CYS A 88 25.38 30.30 -8.58
C CYS A 88 24.54 29.29 -9.36
N LEU A 89 23.88 28.33 -8.69
CA LEU A 89 23.11 27.26 -9.33
C LEU A 89 22.10 27.75 -10.39
N PRO A 90 21.31 28.84 -10.16
CA PRO A 90 20.37 29.34 -11.16
C PRO A 90 21.06 29.89 -12.42
N LYS A 91 22.33 30.33 -12.31
CA LYS A 91 23.13 30.86 -13.43
C LYS A 91 23.72 29.74 -14.32
N LEU A 92 23.66 28.49 -13.89
CA LEU A 92 24.18 27.34 -14.63
C LEU A 92 23.16 26.77 -15.62
N ASN A 93 23.64 26.06 -16.65
CA ASN A 93 22.77 25.32 -17.57
C ASN A 93 22.23 24.03 -16.94
N LEU A 94 21.22 23.41 -17.56
CA LEU A 94 20.51 22.26 -17.01
C LEU A 94 21.42 21.05 -16.69
N GLU A 95 22.37 20.72 -17.57
CA GLU A 95 23.29 19.60 -17.34
C GLU A 95 24.22 19.87 -16.16
N SER A 96 24.78 21.08 -16.07
CA SER A 96 25.68 21.44 -14.96
C SER A 96 24.93 21.50 -13.63
N ARG A 97 23.64 21.88 -13.61
CA ARG A 97 22.80 21.79 -12.40
C ARG A 97 22.66 20.34 -11.93
N LYS A 98 22.44 19.39 -12.84
CA LYS A 98 22.37 17.95 -12.52
C LYS A 98 23.70 17.42 -11.98
N ASP A 99 24.81 17.77 -12.64
CA ASP A 99 26.15 17.37 -12.20
C ASP A 99 26.48 17.93 -10.81
N VAL A 100 26.16 19.20 -10.57
CA VAL A 100 26.27 19.84 -9.25
C VAL A 100 25.47 19.08 -8.19
N THR A 101 24.19 18.78 -8.44
CA THR A 101 23.35 18.06 -7.47
C THR A 101 23.97 16.72 -7.10
N GLN A 102 24.54 15.99 -8.07
CA GLN A 102 25.22 14.71 -7.84
C GLN A 102 26.53 14.87 -7.06
N VAL A 103 27.35 15.87 -7.42
CA VAL A 103 28.60 16.19 -6.69
C VAL A 103 28.30 16.50 -5.24
N VAL A 104 27.33 17.39 -4.97
CA VAL A 104 26.94 17.74 -3.60
C VAL A 104 26.40 16.52 -2.85
N ALA A 105 25.55 15.70 -3.47
CA ALA A 105 25.00 14.50 -2.84
C ALA A 105 26.09 13.48 -2.46
N ASN A 106 27.11 13.29 -3.31
CA ASN A 106 28.24 12.41 -3.01
C ASN A 106 29.09 12.98 -1.87
N LEU A 107 29.46 14.26 -1.95
CA LEU A 107 30.30 14.95 -0.97
C LEU A 107 29.71 14.94 0.45
N GLN A 108 28.38 15.02 0.58
CA GLN A 108 27.72 14.95 1.89
C GLN A 108 27.80 13.55 2.54
N ARG A 109 28.00 12.50 1.74
CA ARG A 109 28.12 11.11 2.22
C ARG A 109 29.57 10.69 2.48
N GLN A 110 30.55 11.44 1.96
CA GLN A 110 31.96 11.08 2.06
C GLN A 110 32.49 11.17 3.49
N GLN A 111 33.15 10.10 3.92
CA GLN A 111 33.84 10.03 5.21
C GLN A 111 35.33 10.26 5.00
N VAL A 112 35.88 11.27 5.68
CA VAL A 112 37.31 11.58 5.66
C VAL A 112 37.87 11.28 7.05
N HIS A 113 38.76 10.29 7.14
CA HIS A 113 39.28 9.77 8.41
C HIS A 113 38.16 9.35 9.40
N SER A 114 37.13 8.68 8.90
CA SER A 114 35.94 8.25 9.67
C SER A 114 35.08 9.39 10.25
N LYS A 115 35.27 10.63 9.79
CA LYS A 115 34.43 11.79 10.13
C LYS A 115 33.71 12.32 8.91
N LEU A 116 32.47 12.77 9.11
CA LEU A 116 31.67 13.43 8.07
C LEU A 116 31.96 14.93 8.12
N ILE A 117 32.95 15.40 7.33
CA ILE A 117 33.32 16.83 7.26
C ILE A 117 32.11 17.70 6.87
N ALA A 118 31.21 17.18 6.05
CA ALA A 118 29.98 17.86 5.68
C ALA A 118 29.11 18.22 6.90
N SER A 119 29.06 17.37 7.93
CA SER A 119 28.29 17.63 9.14
C SER A 119 28.84 18.84 9.91
N ASP A 120 30.15 18.91 10.10
CA ASP A 120 30.83 20.00 10.81
C ASP A 120 30.67 21.34 10.05
N TYR A 121 30.74 21.28 8.72
CA TYR A 121 30.51 22.45 7.88
C TYR A 121 29.06 22.95 7.96
N LEU A 122 28.08 22.04 7.88
CA LEU A 122 26.66 22.39 7.93
C LEU A 122 26.27 22.97 9.30
N GLU A 123 26.87 22.51 10.39
CA GLU A 123 26.65 23.06 11.73
C GLU A 123 26.97 24.57 11.81
N THR A 124 28.00 25.01 11.08
CA THR A 124 28.40 26.44 11.02
C THR A 124 27.67 27.24 9.93
N ASN A 125 26.90 26.59 9.05
CA ASN A 125 26.25 27.19 7.87
C ASN A 125 24.78 26.77 7.73
N MET A 126 24.03 26.77 8.84
CA MET A 126 22.62 26.34 8.85
C MET A 126 21.68 27.18 7.98
N ASP A 127 22.02 28.45 7.76
CA ASP A 127 21.27 29.37 6.90
C ASP A 127 21.23 28.91 5.42
N LEU A 128 22.12 28.00 5.01
CA LEU A 128 22.01 27.33 3.70
C LEU A 128 20.71 26.54 3.57
N MET A 129 20.18 25.98 4.67
CA MET A 129 18.94 25.21 4.63
C MET A 129 17.76 26.11 4.28
N ASP A 130 17.75 27.34 4.78
CA ASP A 130 16.70 28.32 4.48
C ASP A 130 16.69 28.64 2.99
N ILE A 131 17.88 28.82 2.38
CA ILE A 131 18.02 29.04 0.94
C ILE A 131 17.51 27.83 0.14
N LEU A 132 17.85 26.60 0.56
CA LEU A 132 17.41 25.38 -0.12
C LEU A 132 15.89 25.18 -0.01
N ILE A 133 15.27 25.49 1.15
CA ILE A 133 13.84 25.35 1.37
C ILE A 133 13.06 26.41 0.59
N LEU A 134 13.52 27.67 0.57
CA LEU A 134 12.92 28.72 -0.26
C LEU A 134 13.08 28.44 -1.76
N GLY A 135 14.07 27.61 -2.13
CA GLY A 135 14.30 27.15 -3.48
C GLY A 135 13.12 26.41 -4.14
N TYR A 136 12.20 25.84 -3.35
CA TYR A 136 10.98 25.21 -3.86
C TYR A 136 10.01 26.22 -4.53
N GLU A 137 10.12 27.51 -4.21
CA GLU A 137 9.31 28.57 -4.84
C GLU A 137 9.69 28.77 -6.32
N ASN A 138 10.90 28.34 -6.73
CA ASN A 138 11.35 28.41 -8.11
C ASN A 138 11.22 27.06 -8.81
N SER A 139 10.28 26.95 -9.74
CA SER A 139 9.96 25.68 -10.42
C SER A 139 11.13 25.03 -11.15
N ASP A 140 12.05 25.82 -11.72
CA ASP A 140 13.22 25.30 -12.45
C ASP A 140 14.31 24.74 -11.53
N MET A 141 14.32 25.18 -10.27
CA MET A 141 15.36 24.86 -9.30
C MET A 141 14.88 23.92 -8.19
N ALA A 142 13.56 23.81 -8.00
CA ALA A 142 12.94 23.10 -6.89
C ALA A 142 13.47 21.66 -6.73
N LEU A 143 13.54 20.89 -7.82
CA LEU A 143 14.03 19.50 -7.76
C LEU A 143 15.52 19.40 -7.41
N HIS A 144 16.33 20.37 -7.86
CA HIS A 144 17.76 20.42 -7.54
C HIS A 144 17.99 20.79 -6.07
N TYR A 145 17.26 21.80 -5.58
CA TYR A 145 17.33 22.22 -4.18
C TYR A 145 16.75 21.17 -3.23
N GLY A 146 15.62 20.54 -3.59
CA GLY A 146 15.02 19.45 -2.85
C GLY A 146 15.94 18.23 -2.72
N ALA A 147 16.60 17.83 -3.81
CA ALA A 147 17.57 16.74 -3.79
C ALA A 147 18.78 17.05 -2.87
N MET A 148 19.33 18.27 -2.93
CA MET A 148 20.42 18.67 -2.04
C MET A 148 19.97 18.75 -0.58
N LEU A 149 18.77 19.29 -0.32
CA LEU A 149 18.18 19.37 1.02
C LEU A 149 17.98 17.99 1.64
N ARG A 150 17.49 17.01 0.87
CA ARG A 150 17.32 15.62 1.35
C ARG A 150 18.63 14.97 1.78
N GLU A 151 19.73 15.30 1.13
CA GLU A 151 21.05 14.83 1.57
C GLU A 151 21.47 15.54 2.87
N CYS A 152 21.20 16.85 3.01
CA CYS A 152 21.55 17.62 4.20
C CYS A 152 20.81 17.12 5.45
N ILE A 153 19.50 16.81 5.33
CA ILE A 153 18.68 16.33 6.47
C ILE A 153 19.05 14.92 6.93
N ARG A 154 19.97 14.22 6.24
CA ARG A 154 20.56 12.98 6.75
C ARG A 154 21.36 13.22 8.02
N HIS A 155 21.91 14.42 8.19
CA HIS A 155 22.58 14.83 9.42
C HIS A 155 21.55 15.28 10.45
N GLN A 156 21.61 14.70 11.65
CA GLN A 156 20.62 14.95 12.71
C GLN A 156 20.54 16.43 13.12
N ILE A 157 21.69 17.12 13.16
CA ILE A 157 21.78 18.53 13.56
C ILE A 157 21.01 19.42 12.57
N VAL A 158 21.14 19.13 11.27
CA VAL A 158 20.43 19.83 10.20
C VAL A 158 18.93 19.55 10.25
N ALA A 159 18.54 18.28 10.39
CA ALA A 159 17.12 17.93 10.52
C ALA A 159 16.47 18.61 11.73
N LYS A 160 17.19 18.70 12.86
CA LYS A 160 16.72 19.42 14.05
C LYS A 160 16.53 20.91 13.78
N TYR A 161 17.44 21.54 13.03
CA TYR A 161 17.32 22.94 12.64
C TYR A 161 16.09 23.17 11.76
N VAL A 162 15.93 22.36 10.70
CA VAL A 162 14.81 22.50 9.76
C VAL A 162 13.46 22.27 10.43
N LEU A 163 13.34 21.26 11.30
CA LEU A 163 12.09 20.98 12.03
C LEU A 163 11.67 22.15 12.92
N ASN A 164 12.61 22.80 13.60
CA ASN A 164 12.32 23.94 14.48
C ASN A 164 12.27 25.30 13.75
N SER A 165 12.53 25.31 12.44
CA SER A 165 12.53 26.52 11.63
C SER A 165 11.09 26.92 11.25
N PRO A 166 10.80 28.23 11.10
CA PRO A 166 9.51 28.68 10.55
C PRO A 166 9.24 28.14 9.15
N HIS A 167 10.28 27.73 8.41
CA HIS A 167 10.15 27.14 7.09
C HIS A 167 9.48 25.76 7.09
N MET A 168 9.37 25.08 8.23
CA MET A 168 8.64 23.81 8.34
C MET A 168 7.18 23.95 7.89
N LYS A 169 6.55 25.11 8.15
CA LYS A 169 5.16 25.40 7.71
C LYS A 169 5.04 25.51 6.20
N LYS A 170 6.07 26.02 5.52
CA LYS A 170 6.06 26.20 4.05
C LYS A 170 5.98 24.87 3.28
N PHE A 171 6.41 23.76 3.88
CA PHE A 171 6.26 22.45 3.23
C PHE A 171 4.80 22.09 2.95
N PHE A 172 3.84 22.58 3.74
CA PHE A 172 2.42 22.35 3.48
C PHE A 172 1.96 23.06 2.21
N ASP A 173 2.48 24.25 1.94
CA ASP A 173 2.22 24.98 0.70
C ASP A 173 2.88 24.26 -0.49
N TYR A 174 4.12 23.81 -0.31
CA TYR A 174 4.89 23.14 -1.38
C TYR A 174 4.29 21.79 -1.79
N ILE A 175 3.75 21.02 -0.84
CA ILE A 175 3.06 19.75 -1.12
C ILE A 175 1.76 19.96 -1.90
N GLN A 176 1.18 21.16 -1.86
CA GLN A 176 -0.06 21.51 -2.57
C GLN A 176 0.20 22.21 -3.91
N LEU A 177 1.46 22.34 -4.34
CA LEU A 177 1.79 22.95 -5.62
C LEU A 177 1.15 22.19 -6.80
N PRO A 178 0.70 22.90 -7.85
CA PRO A 178 0.06 22.27 -9.00
C PRO A 178 1.02 21.40 -9.83
N ASN A 179 2.33 21.65 -9.73
CA ASN A 179 3.34 20.82 -10.36
C ASN A 179 3.56 19.54 -9.53
N PHE A 180 3.06 18.42 -10.05
CA PHE A 180 3.10 17.12 -9.39
C PHE A 180 4.51 16.68 -8.99
N ASP A 181 5.51 16.88 -9.84
CA ASP A 181 6.88 16.44 -9.57
C ASP A 181 7.48 17.18 -8.38
N ILE A 182 7.25 18.50 -8.31
CA ILE A 182 7.73 19.35 -7.22
C ILE A 182 6.98 19.03 -5.92
N ALA A 183 5.65 18.88 -5.99
CA ALA A 183 4.82 18.53 -4.85
C ALA A 183 5.20 17.16 -4.27
N ALA A 184 5.46 16.18 -5.12
CA ALA A 184 5.92 14.85 -4.72
C ALA A 184 7.32 14.88 -4.08
N ASP A 185 8.23 15.69 -4.63
CA ASP A 185 9.59 15.89 -4.09
C ASP A 185 9.57 16.59 -2.71
N ALA A 186 8.74 17.62 -2.55
CA ALA A 186 8.49 18.30 -1.29
C ALA A 186 7.88 17.33 -0.25
N ALA A 187 6.90 16.52 -0.65
CA ALA A 187 6.27 15.52 0.22
C ALA A 187 7.27 14.44 0.66
N ALA A 188 8.16 13.99 -0.23
CA ALA A 188 9.21 13.04 0.10
C ALA A 188 10.18 13.63 1.14
N THR A 189 10.61 14.88 0.94
CA THR A 189 11.50 15.60 1.86
C THR A 189 10.84 15.81 3.22
N PHE A 190 9.58 16.23 3.25
CA PHE A 190 8.79 16.39 4.47
C PHE A 190 8.62 15.06 5.23
N LYS A 191 8.29 13.98 4.51
CA LYS A 191 8.19 12.64 5.09
C LYS A 191 9.53 12.21 5.70
N GLU A 192 10.64 12.47 5.01
CA GLU A 192 11.97 12.09 5.48
C GLU A 192 12.37 12.85 6.76
N LEU A 193 12.08 14.16 6.81
CA LEU A 193 12.25 14.98 8.02
C LEU A 193 11.48 14.40 9.22
N LEU A 194 10.26 13.92 9.01
CA LEU A 194 9.40 13.36 10.05
C LEU A 194 9.64 11.88 10.39
N THR A 195 10.52 11.17 9.68
CA THR A 195 10.68 9.71 9.87
C THR A 195 12.11 9.25 10.10
N ARG A 196 13.11 10.01 9.64
CA ARG A 196 14.52 9.58 9.71
C ARG A 196 15.08 9.59 11.12
N HIS A 197 15.03 10.73 11.81
CA HIS A 197 15.66 10.92 13.12
C HIS A 197 14.64 10.81 14.25
N LYS A 198 14.27 9.57 14.61
CA LYS A 198 13.15 9.29 15.53
C LYS A 198 13.17 10.09 16.83
N SER A 199 14.34 10.28 17.46
CA SER A 199 14.46 11.02 18.72
C SER A 199 14.18 12.51 18.55
N THR A 200 14.76 13.14 17.53
CA THR A 200 14.54 14.55 17.20
C THR A 200 13.11 14.81 16.77
N VAL A 201 12.52 13.90 15.97
CA VAL A 201 11.12 13.97 15.57
C VAL A 201 10.20 13.86 16.77
N ALA A 202 10.43 12.90 17.68
CA ALA A 202 9.62 12.74 18.87
C ALA A 202 9.65 14.00 19.76
N GLU A 203 10.82 14.62 19.92
CA GLU A 203 10.98 15.90 20.63
C GLU A 203 10.23 17.05 19.91
N PHE A 204 10.32 17.11 18.58
CA PHE A 204 9.62 18.12 17.79
C PHE A 204 8.10 17.97 17.89
N LEU A 205 7.58 16.75 17.67
CA LEU A 205 6.16 16.45 17.68
C LEU A 205 5.54 16.72 19.06
N SER A 206 6.23 16.40 20.16
CA SER A 206 5.72 16.66 21.50
C SER A 206 5.62 18.16 21.82
N LYS A 207 6.53 18.98 21.28
CA LYS A 207 6.54 20.44 21.47
C LYS A 207 5.63 21.21 20.53
N ASN A 208 5.33 20.63 19.35
CA ASN A 208 4.65 21.32 18.25
C ASN A 208 3.32 20.66 17.86
N TYR A 209 2.80 19.78 18.71
CA TYR A 209 1.57 19.04 18.47
C TYR A 209 0.39 19.96 18.17
N GLU A 210 0.23 21.04 18.97
CA GLU A 210 -0.88 22.00 18.87
C GLU A 210 -1.04 22.57 17.45
N TRP A 211 0.02 23.11 16.86
CA TRP A 211 -0.10 23.71 15.53
C TRP A 211 -0.02 22.68 14.39
N LEU A 212 0.74 21.58 14.56
CA LEU A 212 0.95 20.58 13.51
C LEU A 212 -0.30 19.72 13.27
N LEU A 213 -1.05 19.41 14.32
CA LEU A 213 -2.24 18.56 14.26
C LEU A 213 -3.53 19.32 14.61
N GLY A 214 -3.50 20.28 15.53
CA GLY A 214 -4.65 21.11 15.88
C GLY A 214 -4.92 22.19 14.83
N ASP A 215 -4.05 23.20 14.74
CA ASP A 215 -4.28 24.36 13.86
C ASP A 215 -4.27 23.99 12.37
N MET A 216 -3.38 23.08 11.94
CA MET A 216 -3.29 22.66 10.53
C MET A 216 -4.58 22.01 10.03
N LEU A 217 -5.20 21.12 10.83
CA LEU A 217 -6.44 20.46 10.44
C LEU A 217 -7.65 21.41 10.55
N LEU A 218 -7.57 22.43 11.40
CA LEU A 218 -8.63 23.42 11.60
C LEU A 218 -8.59 24.58 10.59
N ASP A 219 -7.49 24.77 9.86
CA ASP A 219 -7.40 25.78 8.81
C ASP A 219 -8.32 25.45 7.63
N ARG A 220 -9.13 26.44 7.21
CA ARG A 220 -10.07 26.31 6.08
C ARG A 220 -9.35 25.98 4.77
N SER A 221 -8.12 26.45 4.58
CA SER A 221 -7.30 26.15 3.39
C SER A 221 -6.93 24.66 3.30
N ASN A 222 -6.85 23.97 4.44
CA ASN A 222 -6.46 22.56 4.53
C ASN A 222 -7.66 21.60 4.64
N SER A 223 -8.87 22.05 4.31
CA SER A 223 -10.10 21.25 4.39
C SER A 223 -10.01 19.89 3.69
N VAL A 224 -9.28 19.80 2.58
CA VAL A 224 -9.03 18.53 1.84
C VAL A 224 -8.14 17.58 2.66
N VAL A 225 -7.09 18.10 3.29
CA VAL A 225 -6.17 17.32 4.13
C VAL A 225 -6.89 16.90 5.41
N MET A 226 -7.63 17.80 6.04
CA MET A 226 -8.47 17.50 7.18
C MET A 226 -9.46 16.38 6.87
N THR A 227 -10.20 16.48 5.76
CA THR A 227 -11.15 15.45 5.32
C THR A 227 -10.47 14.10 5.14
N ARG A 228 -9.29 14.05 4.52
CA ARG A 228 -8.51 12.80 4.37
C ARG A 228 -8.01 12.27 5.72
N TYR A 229 -7.58 13.16 6.61
CA TYR A 229 -7.06 12.80 7.93
C TYR A 229 -8.16 12.21 8.82
N VAL A 230 -9.31 12.87 8.91
CA VAL A 230 -10.47 12.42 9.71
C VAL A 230 -11.22 11.24 9.10
N SER A 231 -10.86 10.86 7.86
CA SER A 231 -11.36 9.68 7.16
C SER A 231 -10.42 8.47 7.28
N SER A 232 -9.26 8.62 7.95
CA SER A 232 -8.28 7.53 8.09
C SER A 232 -8.45 6.77 9.40
N ARG A 233 -8.64 5.46 9.30
CA ARG A 233 -8.75 4.51 10.42
C ARG A 233 -7.52 4.52 11.33
N ASP A 234 -6.33 4.59 10.76
CA ASP A 234 -5.09 4.54 11.54
C ASP A 234 -4.90 5.82 12.37
N ASN A 235 -5.29 6.97 11.82
CA ASN A 235 -5.26 8.24 12.53
C ASN A 235 -6.23 8.23 13.72
N LEU A 236 -7.45 7.71 13.53
CA LEU A 236 -8.41 7.55 14.62
C LEU A 236 -7.86 6.65 15.73
N ARG A 237 -7.24 5.53 15.37
CA ARG A 237 -6.65 4.59 16.35
C ARG A 237 -5.54 5.23 17.16
N ILE A 238 -4.64 5.98 16.51
CA ILE A 238 -3.57 6.72 17.19
C ILE A 238 -4.17 7.69 18.19
N LEU A 239 -5.17 8.49 17.79
CA LEU A 239 -5.83 9.45 18.67
C LEU A 239 -6.57 8.77 19.84
N MET A 240 -7.25 7.66 19.60
CA MET A 240 -7.92 6.90 20.66
C MET A 240 -6.93 6.30 21.67
N ASN A 241 -5.71 5.97 21.25
CA ASN A 241 -4.65 5.56 22.16
C ASN A 241 -4.08 6.76 22.94
N LEU A 242 -3.87 7.90 22.29
CA LEU A 242 -3.40 9.14 22.93
C LEU A 242 -4.40 9.70 23.95
N LEU A 243 -5.71 9.52 23.73
CA LEU A 243 -6.75 9.83 24.72
C LEU A 243 -6.64 8.99 26.01
N ARG A 244 -5.89 7.89 25.99
CA ARG A 244 -5.64 7.01 27.14
C ARG A 244 -4.25 7.18 27.75
N GLU A 245 -3.44 8.11 27.23
CA GLU A 245 -2.08 8.33 27.73
C GLU A 245 -2.05 8.88 29.15
N THR A 246 -0.92 8.74 29.84
CA THR A 246 -0.80 9.16 31.25
C THR A 246 -0.73 10.68 31.43
N SER A 247 -0.25 11.41 30.42
CA SER A 247 -0.11 12.87 30.46
C SER A 247 -1.43 13.58 30.16
N LYS A 248 -1.91 14.41 31.09
CA LYS A 248 -3.13 15.21 30.93
C LYS A 248 -3.06 16.18 29.75
N SER A 249 -1.91 16.82 29.53
CA SER A 249 -1.72 17.70 28.38
C SER A 249 -1.91 16.95 27.05
N ILE A 250 -1.35 15.73 26.92
CA ILE A 250 -1.53 14.92 25.71
C ILE A 250 -2.99 14.50 25.51
N GLN A 251 -3.70 14.15 26.60
CA GLN A 251 -5.12 13.81 26.51
C GLN A 251 -5.98 14.98 26.00
N ILE A 252 -5.70 16.20 26.46
CA ILE A 252 -6.44 17.41 26.07
C ILE A 252 -6.23 17.70 24.58
N GLU A 253 -4.98 17.63 24.13
CA GLU A 253 -4.67 17.86 22.72
C GLU A 253 -5.23 16.77 21.80
N ALA A 254 -5.13 15.50 22.23
CA ALA A 254 -5.74 14.40 21.51
C ALA A 254 -7.27 14.58 21.39
N PHE A 255 -7.92 15.16 22.41
CA PHE A 255 -9.34 15.49 22.37
C PHE A 255 -9.67 16.58 21.32
N HIS A 256 -8.85 17.62 21.21
CA HIS A 256 -9.04 18.68 20.21
C HIS A 256 -8.95 18.20 18.76
N VAL A 257 -8.20 17.13 18.49
CA VAL A 257 -8.17 16.50 17.17
C VAL A 257 -9.28 15.45 17.04
N PHE A 258 -9.56 14.68 18.10
CA PHE A 258 -10.61 13.66 18.10
C PHE A 258 -12.01 14.25 17.88
N LYS A 259 -12.29 15.47 18.38
CA LYS A 259 -13.57 16.14 18.13
C LYS A 259 -13.85 16.33 16.62
N LEU A 260 -12.81 16.44 15.78
CA LEU A 260 -12.96 16.53 14.32
C LEU A 260 -13.48 15.23 13.71
N PHE A 261 -13.05 14.08 14.25
CA PHE A 261 -13.57 12.77 13.84
C PHE A 261 -15.05 12.62 14.24
N ALA A 262 -15.43 13.12 15.41
CA ALA A 262 -16.82 13.12 15.86
C ALA A 262 -17.69 14.08 15.01
N ALA A 263 -17.18 15.27 14.70
CA ALA A 263 -17.91 16.31 13.97
C ALA A 263 -18.03 16.08 12.46
N ASN A 264 -17.20 15.20 11.87
CA ASN A 264 -17.26 14.90 10.43
C ASN A 264 -18.65 14.35 10.04
N GLN A 265 -19.39 15.03 9.16
CA GLN A 265 -20.72 14.57 8.74
C GLN A 265 -20.67 13.39 7.75
N ASN A 266 -19.58 13.26 6.99
CA ASN A 266 -19.35 12.23 5.98
C ASN A 266 -18.35 11.18 6.48
N LYS A 267 -18.59 10.63 7.67
CA LYS A 267 -17.71 9.60 8.25
C LYS A 267 -17.70 8.34 7.36
N PRO A 268 -16.53 7.82 6.98
CA PRO A 268 -16.40 6.50 6.38
C PRO A 268 -16.97 5.39 7.27
N ALA A 269 -17.42 4.28 6.67
CA ALA A 269 -18.12 3.20 7.38
C ALA A 269 -17.24 2.49 8.42
N ASP A 270 -15.94 2.39 8.16
CA ASP A 270 -14.91 1.87 9.06
C ASP A 270 -14.67 2.79 10.28
N ILE A 271 -14.71 4.11 10.09
CA ILE A 271 -14.66 5.07 11.21
C ILE A 271 -15.90 4.94 12.09
N ILE A 272 -17.09 4.85 11.48
CA ILE A 272 -18.34 4.64 12.20
C ILE A 272 -18.29 3.33 12.99
N SER A 273 -17.82 2.23 12.38
CA SER A 273 -17.76 0.92 13.04
C SER A 273 -16.84 0.94 14.27
N ILE A 274 -15.70 1.62 14.20
CA ILE A 274 -14.75 1.76 15.33
C ILE A 274 -15.36 2.58 16.47
N LEU A 275 -15.99 3.72 16.14
CA LEU A 275 -16.64 4.59 17.13
C LEU A 275 -17.83 3.88 17.80
N VAL A 276 -18.63 3.13 17.04
CA VAL A 276 -19.76 2.36 17.57
C VAL A 276 -19.27 1.18 18.44
N ALA A 277 -18.26 0.43 17.99
CA ALA A 277 -17.70 -0.70 18.74
C ALA A 277 -17.10 -0.29 20.09
N ASN A 278 -16.58 0.93 20.19
CA ASN A 278 -15.98 1.47 21.42
C ASN A 278 -16.87 2.50 22.14
N LYS A 279 -18.12 2.69 21.69
CA LYS A 279 -19.05 3.74 22.14
C LYS A 279 -19.16 3.85 23.66
N SER A 280 -19.41 2.72 24.33
CA SER A 280 -19.56 2.67 25.79
C SER A 280 -18.28 3.05 26.55
N LYS A 281 -17.11 2.68 26.01
CA LYS A 281 -15.81 2.98 26.63
C LYS A 281 -15.42 4.44 26.41
N ILE A 282 -15.67 4.97 25.21
CA ILE A 282 -15.37 6.37 24.88
C ILE A 282 -16.24 7.31 25.73
N LEU A 283 -17.55 7.03 25.84
CA LEU A 283 -18.45 7.87 26.64
C LEU A 283 -18.03 7.91 28.12
N ARG A 284 -17.67 6.77 28.72
CA ARG A 284 -17.13 6.74 30.10
C ARG A 284 -15.82 7.50 30.22
N LEU A 285 -14.89 7.31 29.28
CA LEU A 285 -13.61 8.01 29.28
C LEU A 285 -13.80 9.54 29.25
N LEU A 286 -14.72 10.03 28.41
CA LEU A 286 -15.02 11.46 28.30
C LEU A 286 -15.79 12.01 29.51
N GLU A 287 -16.64 11.21 30.15
CA GLU A 287 -17.34 11.58 31.38
C GLU A 287 -16.37 11.77 32.56
N ASP A 288 -15.37 10.89 32.66
CA ASP A 288 -14.30 10.97 33.66
C ASP A 288 -13.23 12.02 33.32
N PHE A 289 -13.28 12.61 32.12
CA PHE A 289 -12.28 13.57 31.64
C PHE A 289 -12.62 14.99 32.12
N LYS A 290 -11.98 15.40 33.23
CA LYS A 290 -12.10 16.74 33.83
C LYS A 290 -10.77 17.49 33.75
N LEU A 291 -10.84 18.79 33.46
CA LEU A 291 -9.71 19.71 33.50
C LEU A 291 -9.46 20.22 34.93
N GLU A 292 -8.21 20.60 35.21
CA GLU A 292 -7.83 21.19 36.51
C GLU A 292 -8.35 22.63 36.69
N LYS A 293 -8.67 23.31 35.58
CA LYS A 293 -9.29 24.64 35.55
C LYS A 293 -10.59 24.57 34.75
N GLU A 294 -11.60 25.33 35.17
CA GLU A 294 -12.86 25.44 34.45
C GLU A 294 -12.63 26.11 33.08
N ASP A 295 -12.92 25.37 32.01
CA ASP A 295 -12.93 25.84 30.63
C ASP A 295 -14.31 25.53 30.04
N GLU A 296 -15.15 26.56 29.97
CA GLU A 296 -16.53 26.45 29.48
C GLU A 296 -16.59 25.97 28.02
N GLN A 297 -15.62 26.37 27.19
CA GLN A 297 -15.57 25.99 25.78
C GLN A 297 -15.23 24.51 25.64
N PHE A 298 -14.26 24.03 26.42
CA PHE A 298 -13.89 22.63 26.44
C PHE A 298 -15.05 21.74 26.89
N GLU A 299 -15.76 22.11 27.96
CA GLU A 299 -16.91 21.35 28.45
C GLU A 299 -18.06 21.35 27.43
N ALA A 300 -18.28 22.45 26.70
CA ALA A 300 -19.25 22.51 25.61
C ALA A 300 -18.87 21.58 24.43
N ASP A 301 -17.61 21.61 23.99
CA ASP A 301 -17.09 20.73 22.94
C ASP A 301 -17.20 19.25 23.36
N LYS A 302 -16.86 18.93 24.61
CA LYS A 302 -16.98 17.59 25.19
C LYS A 302 -18.41 17.08 25.18
N ALA A 303 -19.35 17.91 25.64
CA ALA A 303 -20.77 17.58 25.61
C ALA A 303 -21.28 17.36 24.17
N GLN A 304 -20.80 18.14 23.19
CA GLN A 304 -21.15 17.95 21.79
C GLN A 304 -20.61 16.62 21.23
N VAL A 305 -19.33 16.33 21.44
CA VAL A 305 -18.70 15.07 21.00
C VAL A 305 -19.42 13.86 21.61
N MET A 306 -19.75 13.92 22.90
CA MET A 306 -20.51 12.86 23.57
C MET A 306 -21.90 12.67 22.95
N ARG A 307 -22.62 13.75 22.63
CA ARG A 307 -23.91 13.67 21.93
C ARG A 307 -23.79 13.06 20.54
N GLU A 308 -22.79 13.48 19.77
CA GLU A 308 -22.56 12.97 18.41
C GLU A 308 -22.22 11.48 18.43
N ILE A 309 -21.34 11.04 19.32
CA ILE A 309 -21.00 9.62 19.50
C ILE A 309 -22.20 8.82 20.02
N ALA A 310 -22.98 9.38 20.94
CA ALA A 310 -24.21 8.75 21.43
C ALA A 310 -25.25 8.57 20.31
N ALA A 311 -25.31 9.49 19.34
CA ALA A 311 -26.19 9.43 18.18
C ALA A 311 -25.68 8.55 17.03
N LEU A 312 -24.43 8.08 17.08
CA LEU A 312 -23.90 7.17 16.05
C LEU A 312 -24.59 5.80 16.15
N GLU A 313 -25.17 5.40 15.01
CA GLU A 313 -25.78 4.10 14.73
C GLU A 313 -25.30 3.63 13.34
N LEU A 314 -25.16 2.32 13.13
CA LEU A 314 -24.78 1.77 11.82
C LEU A 314 -25.93 2.02 10.83
N LYS A 315 -25.68 2.83 9.78
CA LYS A 315 -26.70 3.22 8.77
C LYS A 315 -27.33 2.04 8.01
N GLU A 316 -26.73 0.85 8.05
CA GLU A 316 -27.29 -0.36 7.42
C GLU A 316 -28.44 -1.00 8.22
N GLN A 317 -28.66 -0.62 9.48
CA GLN A 317 -29.74 -1.21 10.29
C GLN A 317 -31.09 -0.49 10.19
N ARG A 318 -31.18 0.72 9.59
CA ARG A 318 -32.43 1.52 9.64
C ARG A 318 -33.59 0.94 8.81
N ALA A 319 -33.32 0.26 7.70
CA ALA A 319 -34.37 -0.41 6.93
C ALA A 319 -34.87 -1.69 7.64
N PHE A 320 -33.97 -2.40 8.33
CA PHE A 320 -34.30 -3.62 9.07
C PHE A 320 -34.97 -3.33 10.42
N PHE A 321 -34.54 -2.31 11.16
CA PHE A 321 -35.01 -2.05 12.52
C PHE A 321 -36.44 -1.50 12.57
N HIS A 322 -36.87 -0.71 11.58
CA HIS A 322 -38.27 -0.28 11.47
C HIS A 322 -39.21 -1.38 10.99
N LEU A 323 -38.74 -2.29 10.15
CA LEU A 323 -39.49 -3.50 9.78
C LEU A 323 -39.60 -4.44 11.01
N TRP A 324 -38.49 -4.58 11.75
CA TRP A 324 -38.39 -5.39 12.96
C TRP A 324 -39.19 -4.84 14.14
N LEU A 325 -39.23 -3.52 14.39
CA LEU A 325 -40.06 -2.93 15.46
C LEU A 325 -41.56 -3.06 15.17
N ARG A 326 -41.95 -3.04 13.88
CA ARG A 326 -43.34 -3.28 13.47
C ARG A 326 -43.72 -4.74 13.72
N GLU A 327 -42.79 -5.67 13.53
CA GLU A 327 -42.97 -7.10 13.84
C GLU A 327 -42.86 -7.41 15.35
N ALA A 328 -42.02 -6.68 16.10
CA ALA A 328 -41.81 -6.86 17.54
C ALA A 328 -42.97 -6.35 18.40
N SER A 329 -43.81 -5.44 17.87
CA SER A 329 -45.05 -5.01 18.55
C SER A 329 -46.17 -6.06 18.50
N LEU A 330 -46.05 -7.07 17.62
CA LEU A 330 -46.93 -8.24 17.58
C LEU A 330 -46.27 -9.37 18.37
N GLY A 331 -46.41 -9.30 19.69
CA GLY A 331 -45.87 -10.27 20.63
C GLY A 331 -46.16 -11.73 20.24
N ARG A 332 -45.17 -12.39 19.65
CA ARG A 332 -45.06 -13.85 19.58
C ARG A 332 -43.65 -14.24 19.99
N LYS A 333 -43.53 -14.87 21.16
CA LYS A 333 -42.35 -15.64 21.54
C LYS A 333 -41.99 -16.58 20.37
N LYS A 334 -40.81 -16.40 19.77
CA LYS A 334 -40.25 -17.35 18.79
C LYS A 334 -38.79 -17.65 19.11
N THR A 335 -38.55 -18.94 19.23
CA THR A 335 -37.28 -19.66 19.08
C THR A 335 -36.37 -19.04 18.00
N ARG A 336 -35.07 -18.85 18.32
CA ARG A 336 -34.04 -18.41 17.36
C ARG A 336 -34.04 -19.32 16.12
N CYS A 337 -34.27 -18.77 14.94
CA CYS A 337 -34.23 -19.50 13.68
C CYS A 337 -32.80 -19.54 13.12
N ALA A 338 -32.42 -20.64 12.46
CA ALA A 338 -31.12 -20.86 11.82
C ALA A 338 -30.75 -19.87 10.68
N ALA A 339 -31.67 -18.98 10.29
CA ALA A 339 -31.46 -18.01 9.21
C ALA A 339 -30.59 -16.81 9.60
N ASP A 340 -30.54 -16.47 10.90
CA ASP A 340 -29.76 -15.35 11.44
C ASP A 340 -28.26 -15.71 11.57
N SER A 341 -27.92 -16.99 11.76
CA SER A 341 -26.53 -17.43 11.95
C SER A 341 -25.68 -17.41 10.67
N LEU A 342 -26.27 -17.64 9.49
CA LEU A 342 -25.52 -17.67 8.22
C LEU A 342 -25.03 -16.28 7.77
N SER A 343 -25.81 -15.23 8.07
CA SER A 343 -25.41 -13.85 7.81
C SER A 343 -24.21 -13.44 8.68
N ASP A 344 -24.19 -13.88 9.93
CA ASP A 344 -23.07 -13.61 10.84
C ASP A 344 -21.79 -14.32 10.39
N PHE A 345 -21.93 -15.58 9.92
CA PHE A 345 -20.83 -16.32 9.31
C PHE A 345 -20.27 -15.60 8.07
N LEU A 346 -21.15 -15.12 7.18
CA LEU A 346 -20.73 -14.35 6.00
C LEU A 346 -19.99 -13.07 6.40
N ALA A 347 -20.53 -12.29 7.33
CA ALA A 347 -19.91 -11.05 7.77
C ALA A 347 -18.50 -11.28 8.34
N SER A 348 -18.36 -12.36 9.12
CA SER A 348 -17.07 -12.76 9.70
C SER A 348 -16.08 -13.24 8.65
N ALA A 349 -16.53 -14.01 7.65
CA ALA A 349 -15.70 -14.45 6.52
C ALA A 349 -15.25 -13.27 5.64
N VAL A 350 -16.12 -12.29 5.39
CA VAL A 350 -15.80 -11.07 4.65
C VAL A 350 -14.75 -10.24 5.40
N ASP A 351 -14.91 -10.05 6.71
CA ASP A 351 -13.92 -9.33 7.51
C ASP A 351 -12.56 -10.05 7.52
N ALA A 352 -12.55 -11.38 7.64
CA ALA A 352 -11.34 -12.20 7.52
C ALA A 352 -10.65 -12.02 6.15
N ALA A 353 -11.40 -12.17 5.06
CA ALA A 353 -10.89 -12.07 3.70
C ALA A 353 -10.32 -10.67 3.41
N ARG A 354 -11.00 -9.60 3.87
CA ARG A 354 -10.51 -8.23 3.70
C ARG A 354 -9.20 -7.98 4.45
N LYS A 355 -9.08 -8.45 5.69
CA LYS A 355 -7.84 -8.34 6.46
C LYS A 355 -6.67 -9.11 5.83
N ALA A 356 -6.91 -10.33 5.36
CA ALA A 356 -5.90 -11.09 4.62
C ALA A 356 -5.52 -10.38 3.31
N GLY A 357 -6.51 -9.83 2.59
CA GLY A 357 -6.26 -9.04 1.38
C GLY A 357 -5.45 -7.75 1.61
N GLU A 358 -5.62 -7.08 2.77
CA GLU A 358 -4.76 -5.95 3.17
C GLU A 358 -3.29 -6.39 3.30
N VAL A 359 -3.03 -7.56 3.89
CA VAL A 359 -1.68 -8.13 4.03
C VAL A 359 -1.08 -8.42 2.66
N ILE A 360 -1.81 -9.11 1.78
CA ILE A 360 -1.41 -9.41 0.40
C ILE A 360 -1.07 -8.10 -0.36
N PHE A 361 -1.91 -7.08 -0.22
CA PHE A 361 -1.73 -5.80 -0.88
C PHE A 361 -0.49 -5.03 -0.39
N ILE A 362 -0.24 -5.02 0.92
CA ILE A 362 0.95 -4.39 1.53
C ILE A 362 2.22 -5.09 1.08
N ILE A 363 2.26 -6.43 1.17
CA ILE A 363 3.43 -7.23 0.79
C ILE A 363 3.73 -7.03 -0.69
N ARG A 364 2.71 -7.05 -1.55
CA ARG A 364 2.86 -6.79 -2.98
C ARG A 364 3.44 -5.39 -3.26
N LYS A 365 2.95 -4.34 -2.59
CA LYS A 365 3.48 -2.98 -2.74
C LYS A 365 4.95 -2.89 -2.30
N GLY A 366 5.32 -3.56 -1.21
CA GLY A 366 6.71 -3.69 -0.79
C GLY A 366 7.56 -4.42 -1.83
N PHE A 367 7.09 -5.57 -2.29
CA PHE A 367 7.77 -6.47 -3.23
C PHE A 367 8.14 -5.76 -4.56
N TYR A 368 7.25 -4.95 -5.13
CA TYR A 368 7.53 -4.20 -6.37
C TYR A 368 8.34 -2.92 -6.18
N GLN A 369 8.41 -2.37 -4.97
CA GLN A 369 9.23 -1.19 -4.67
C GLN A 369 10.69 -1.57 -4.37
N THR A 370 10.96 -2.81 -3.94
CA THR A 370 12.29 -3.31 -3.55
C THR A 370 12.85 -4.37 -4.51
N LYS A 371 12.85 -4.14 -5.82
CA LYS A 371 13.49 -5.04 -6.82
C LYS A 371 15.03 -5.15 -6.72
N HIS A 372 15.66 -4.52 -5.72
CA HIS A 372 17.12 -4.51 -5.51
C HIS A 372 17.61 -5.35 -4.33
N VAL A 373 16.76 -6.14 -3.66
CA VAL A 373 17.22 -7.03 -2.59
C VAL A 373 17.52 -8.41 -3.17
N GLU A 374 18.80 -8.80 -3.11
CA GLU A 374 19.35 -10.07 -3.56
C GLU A 374 18.57 -11.27 -3.00
N HIS A 375 18.14 -12.16 -3.90
CA HIS A 375 18.17 -13.63 -3.78
C HIS A 375 17.77 -14.33 -2.46
N LYS A 376 16.89 -13.78 -1.62
CA LYS A 376 16.03 -14.65 -0.80
C LYS A 376 14.92 -15.18 -1.71
N GLY A 377 14.81 -16.50 -1.84
CA GLY A 377 14.02 -17.17 -2.87
C GLY A 377 12.61 -16.59 -2.95
N GLN A 378 12.18 -16.20 -4.14
CA GLN A 378 10.82 -15.66 -4.36
C GLN A 378 9.72 -16.62 -3.88
N VAL A 379 10.04 -17.92 -3.86
CA VAL A 379 9.18 -18.98 -3.32
C VAL A 379 9.02 -18.86 -1.80
N ASP A 380 10.09 -18.58 -1.06
CA ASP A 380 10.06 -18.51 0.42
C ASP A 380 9.16 -17.35 0.91
N LEU A 381 9.19 -16.20 0.24
CA LEU A 381 8.38 -15.03 0.60
C LEU A 381 6.87 -15.29 0.39
N VAL A 382 6.54 -16.09 -0.61
CA VAL A 382 5.14 -16.40 -0.92
C VAL A 382 4.61 -17.34 0.15
N THR A 383 5.35 -18.40 0.47
CA THR A 383 5.02 -19.31 1.57
C THR A 383 4.89 -18.59 2.93
N GLU A 384 5.74 -17.60 3.21
CA GLU A 384 5.58 -16.76 4.42
C GLU A 384 4.29 -15.91 4.39
N THR A 385 3.89 -15.42 3.21
CA THR A 385 2.68 -14.62 3.00
C THR A 385 1.42 -15.47 3.14
N ASP A 386 1.41 -16.63 2.49
CA ASP A 386 0.37 -17.65 2.57
C ASP A 386 0.10 -18.03 4.02
N LYS A 387 1.15 -18.42 4.74
CA LYS A 387 1.06 -18.83 6.14
C LYS A 387 0.57 -17.70 7.05
N ALA A 388 1.05 -16.47 6.87
CA ALA A 388 0.61 -15.33 7.66
C ALA A 388 -0.88 -15.00 7.42
N CYS A 389 -1.35 -15.14 6.18
CA CYS A 389 -2.75 -14.94 5.83
C CYS A 389 -3.64 -16.05 6.39
N GLU A 390 -3.20 -17.32 6.30
CA GLU A 390 -3.92 -18.46 6.88
C GLU A 390 -4.06 -18.31 8.40
N ASP A 391 -2.95 -18.03 9.10
CA ASP A 391 -2.93 -17.83 10.55
C ASP A 391 -3.86 -16.68 10.96
N LEU A 392 -3.88 -15.58 10.19
CA LEU A 392 -4.78 -14.45 10.45
C LEU A 392 -6.25 -14.88 10.33
N ILE A 393 -6.61 -15.54 9.23
CA ILE A 393 -7.99 -15.98 8.96
C ILE A 393 -8.42 -17.00 10.02
N PHE A 394 -7.59 -17.99 10.31
CA PHE A 394 -7.87 -19.03 11.29
C PHE A 394 -8.03 -18.45 12.68
N ASN A 395 -7.10 -17.61 13.14
CA ASN A 395 -7.21 -17.00 14.47
C ASN A 395 -8.45 -16.11 14.56
N HIS A 396 -8.79 -15.36 13.51
CA HIS A 396 -9.97 -14.52 13.50
C HIS A 396 -11.26 -15.34 13.61
N LEU A 397 -11.41 -16.37 12.77
CA LEU A 397 -12.60 -17.22 12.75
C LEU A 397 -12.70 -18.14 13.96
N LYS A 398 -11.58 -18.67 14.47
CA LYS A 398 -11.53 -19.54 15.64
C LYS A 398 -11.90 -18.79 16.92
N ASN A 399 -11.54 -17.51 17.03
CA ASN A 399 -11.96 -16.67 18.16
C ASN A 399 -13.48 -16.44 18.18
N LEU A 400 -14.11 -16.36 17.01
CA LEU A 400 -15.57 -16.17 16.88
C LEU A 400 -16.33 -17.50 16.99
N TYR A 401 -15.75 -18.58 16.47
CA TYR A 401 -16.38 -19.90 16.37
C TYR A 401 -15.42 -21.01 16.87
N PRO A 402 -15.20 -21.14 18.20
CA PRO A 402 -14.24 -22.09 18.76
C PRO A 402 -14.59 -23.57 18.50
N THR A 403 -15.85 -23.86 18.20
CA THR A 403 -16.37 -25.22 17.95
C THR A 403 -16.29 -25.64 16.48
N HIS A 404 -15.90 -24.73 15.57
CA HIS A 404 -15.81 -25.04 14.14
C HIS A 404 -14.43 -25.65 13.82
N LYS A 405 -14.41 -26.48 12.77
CA LYS A 405 -13.18 -27.05 12.21
C LYS A 405 -12.61 -26.16 11.12
N PHE A 406 -11.35 -26.41 10.78
CA PHE A 406 -10.59 -25.63 9.80
C PHE A 406 -9.81 -26.57 8.88
N ILE A 407 -9.84 -26.28 7.58
CA ILE A 407 -9.05 -26.91 6.53
C ILE A 407 -8.41 -25.76 5.76
N GLY A 408 -7.09 -25.77 5.62
CA GLY A 408 -6.34 -24.75 4.88
C GLY A 408 -5.24 -25.36 4.06
N GLU A 409 -4.82 -24.68 3.00
CA GLU A 409 -3.75 -25.14 2.10
C GLU A 409 -2.45 -25.40 2.87
N GLU A 410 -1.98 -24.41 3.64
CA GLU A 410 -0.68 -24.46 4.30
C GLU A 410 -0.68 -25.44 5.47
N THR A 411 -1.77 -25.46 6.24
CA THR A 411 -1.96 -26.48 7.31
C THR A 411 -2.01 -27.89 6.73
N THR A 412 -2.64 -28.10 5.57
CA THR A 412 -2.71 -29.43 4.94
C THR A 412 -1.36 -29.85 4.38
N ALA A 413 -0.61 -28.92 3.77
CA ALA A 413 0.75 -29.16 3.32
C ALA A 413 1.69 -29.52 4.48
N ALA A 414 1.51 -28.92 5.66
CA ALA A 414 2.33 -29.15 6.84
C ALA A 414 1.95 -30.40 7.67
N CYS A 415 0.65 -30.68 7.82
CA CYS A 415 0.13 -31.65 8.80
C CYS A 415 -0.63 -32.84 8.18
N GLY A 416 -0.82 -32.85 6.85
CA GLY A 416 -1.57 -33.88 6.14
C GLY A 416 -3.07 -33.55 5.97
N THR A 417 -3.75 -34.36 5.16
CA THR A 417 -5.16 -34.18 4.81
C THR A 417 -6.09 -34.36 6.02
N THR A 418 -6.86 -33.33 6.32
CA THR A 418 -7.93 -33.38 7.33
C THR A 418 -9.23 -33.87 6.69
N GLU A 419 -9.87 -34.89 7.26
CA GLU A 419 -11.14 -35.40 6.74
C GLU A 419 -12.28 -34.39 6.95
N LEU A 420 -13.07 -34.18 5.90
CA LEU A 420 -14.27 -33.35 5.96
C LEU A 420 -15.38 -34.10 6.72
N THR A 421 -15.74 -33.59 7.89
CA THR A 421 -16.79 -34.15 8.76
C THR A 421 -18.13 -33.41 8.60
N ASP A 422 -19.18 -33.88 9.27
CA ASP A 422 -20.49 -33.20 9.27
C ASP A 422 -20.51 -31.89 10.08
N GLU A 423 -19.49 -31.67 10.92
CA GLU A 423 -19.33 -30.45 11.70
C GLU A 423 -19.05 -29.23 10.81
N PRO A 424 -19.49 -28.02 11.22
CA PRO A 424 -19.16 -26.78 10.51
C PRO A 424 -17.65 -26.63 10.33
N THR A 425 -17.21 -26.60 9.07
CA THR A 425 -15.80 -26.59 8.70
C THR A 425 -15.52 -25.42 7.76
N TRP A 426 -14.62 -24.53 8.19
CA TRP A 426 -14.08 -23.46 7.37
C TRP A 426 -12.96 -24.01 6.49
N ILE A 427 -13.07 -23.82 5.19
CA ILE A 427 -12.10 -24.25 4.19
C ILE A 427 -11.52 -22.99 3.54
N VAL A 428 -10.21 -22.78 3.67
CA VAL A 428 -9.56 -21.51 3.37
C VAL A 428 -8.38 -21.70 2.43
N ASP A 429 -8.36 -20.90 1.37
CA ASP A 429 -7.16 -20.62 0.58
C ASP A 429 -6.72 -19.18 0.91
N PRO A 430 -5.58 -19.00 1.59
CA PRO A 430 -5.08 -17.67 1.91
C PRO A 430 -4.62 -16.87 0.68
N LEU A 431 -4.21 -17.51 -0.41
CA LEU A 431 -3.71 -16.88 -1.64
C LEU A 431 -3.84 -17.83 -2.87
N ASP A 432 -5.05 -17.93 -3.41
CA ASP A 432 -5.25 -18.60 -4.70
C ASP A 432 -4.57 -17.76 -5.79
N GLY A 433 -3.86 -18.45 -6.67
CA GLY A 433 -3.01 -17.83 -7.69
C GLY A 433 -1.62 -17.44 -7.19
N THR A 434 -1.02 -18.19 -6.27
CA THR A 434 0.37 -18.01 -5.81
C THR A 434 1.39 -17.78 -6.94
N THR A 435 1.29 -18.50 -8.07
CA THR A 435 2.15 -18.24 -9.24
C THR A 435 1.90 -16.84 -9.84
N ASN A 436 0.63 -16.43 -9.93
CA ASN A 436 0.27 -15.08 -10.39
C ASN A 436 0.80 -14.01 -9.45
N PHE A 437 0.77 -14.25 -8.15
CA PHE A 437 1.32 -13.33 -7.14
C PHE A 437 2.82 -13.09 -7.35
N VAL A 438 3.61 -14.16 -7.51
CA VAL A 438 5.07 -14.08 -7.78
C VAL A 438 5.36 -13.23 -9.03
N HIS A 439 4.59 -13.45 -10.09
CA HIS A 439 4.82 -12.79 -11.38
C HIS A 439 4.14 -11.42 -11.51
N GLY A 440 3.33 -11.01 -10.52
CA GLY A 440 2.60 -9.74 -10.55
C GLY A 440 1.40 -9.72 -11.45
N PHE A 441 0.92 -10.89 -11.86
CA PHE A 441 -0.36 -10.99 -12.55
C PHE A 441 -1.50 -10.73 -11.54
N PRO A 442 -2.54 -9.94 -11.89
CA PRO A 442 -3.51 -9.43 -10.92
C PRO A 442 -4.64 -10.41 -10.57
N PHE A 443 -4.61 -11.64 -11.09
CA PHE A 443 -5.56 -12.70 -10.78
C PHE A 443 -5.10 -13.50 -9.56
N VAL A 444 -5.27 -12.90 -8.39
CA VAL A 444 -4.96 -13.49 -7.07
C VAL A 444 -6.12 -13.21 -6.13
N CYS A 445 -6.46 -14.14 -5.23
CA CYS A 445 -7.53 -13.90 -4.28
C CYS A 445 -7.40 -14.70 -2.99
N VAL A 446 -8.12 -14.26 -1.96
CA VAL A 446 -8.40 -15.06 -0.76
C VAL A 446 -9.72 -15.81 -0.99
N SER A 447 -9.74 -17.13 -0.81
CA SER A 447 -10.96 -17.96 -0.89
C SER A 447 -11.32 -18.49 0.48
N ILE A 448 -12.56 -18.29 0.92
CA ILE A 448 -13.09 -18.80 2.19
C ILE A 448 -14.45 -19.46 1.92
N GLY A 449 -14.54 -20.74 2.18
CA GLY A 449 -15.78 -21.51 2.19
C GLY A 449 -16.15 -22.00 3.59
N LEU A 450 -17.43 -22.08 3.91
CA LEU A 450 -17.95 -22.78 5.08
C LEU A 450 -18.85 -23.93 4.62
N THR A 451 -18.51 -25.15 5.04
CA THR A 451 -19.37 -26.32 4.84
C THR A 451 -20.10 -26.66 6.14
N ILE A 452 -21.40 -26.94 6.05
CA ILE A 452 -22.22 -27.45 7.17
C ILE A 452 -22.83 -28.78 6.72
N GLY A 453 -22.58 -29.87 7.44
CA GLY A 453 -23.01 -31.20 6.99
C GLY A 453 -22.42 -31.58 5.62
N LYS A 454 -21.16 -31.20 5.37
CA LYS A 454 -20.45 -31.37 4.09
C LYS A 454 -21.03 -30.59 2.90
N VAL A 455 -22.07 -29.76 3.11
CA VAL A 455 -22.65 -28.91 2.06
C VAL A 455 -22.02 -27.52 2.11
N PRO A 456 -21.39 -27.03 1.02
CA PRO A 456 -20.93 -25.65 0.93
C PRO A 456 -22.09 -24.68 1.12
N THR A 457 -22.02 -23.85 2.17
CA THR A 457 -23.16 -23.02 2.62
C THR A 457 -22.86 -21.52 2.56
N VAL A 458 -21.63 -21.11 2.86
CA VAL A 458 -21.19 -19.71 2.77
C VAL A 458 -19.89 -19.67 1.98
N GLY A 459 -19.78 -18.73 1.03
CA GLY A 459 -18.59 -18.55 0.20
C GLY A 459 -18.21 -17.07 0.10
N VAL A 460 -16.93 -16.80 0.25
CA VAL A 460 -16.31 -15.48 0.06
C VAL A 460 -15.06 -15.66 -0.78
N VAL A 461 -14.95 -14.91 -1.87
CA VAL A 461 -13.73 -14.84 -2.68
C VAL A 461 -13.38 -13.36 -2.89
N TYR A 462 -12.20 -12.96 -2.46
CA TYR A 462 -11.78 -11.55 -2.49
C TYR A 462 -10.47 -11.37 -3.26
N ASN A 463 -10.52 -10.64 -4.36
CA ASN A 463 -9.33 -10.18 -5.06
C ASN A 463 -8.93 -8.77 -4.56
N PRO A 464 -7.84 -8.63 -3.78
CA PRO A 464 -7.43 -7.35 -3.22
C PRO A 464 -6.77 -6.41 -4.24
N ILE A 465 -6.40 -6.90 -5.43
CA ILE A 465 -5.67 -6.11 -6.44
C ILE A 465 -6.61 -5.25 -7.26
N ILE A 466 -7.77 -5.80 -7.63
CA ILE A 466 -8.81 -5.12 -8.40
C ILE A 466 -10.05 -4.76 -7.55
N ASP A 467 -9.98 -5.01 -6.23
CA ASP A 467 -11.05 -4.74 -5.25
C ASP A 467 -12.38 -5.39 -5.64
N GLU A 468 -12.34 -6.70 -5.92
CA GLU A 468 -13.52 -7.50 -6.23
C GLU A 468 -13.80 -8.49 -5.11
N LEU A 469 -14.89 -8.26 -4.38
CA LEU A 469 -15.40 -9.13 -3.34
C LEU A 469 -16.65 -9.86 -3.84
N PHE A 470 -16.51 -11.17 -4.05
CA PHE A 470 -17.60 -12.08 -4.35
C PHE A 470 -18.10 -12.73 -3.06
N THR A 471 -19.41 -12.78 -2.89
CA THR A 471 -20.06 -13.42 -1.74
C THR A 471 -21.24 -14.27 -2.18
N GLY A 472 -21.46 -15.37 -1.47
CA GLY A 472 -22.61 -16.25 -1.68
C GLY A 472 -23.03 -16.90 -0.36
N VAL A 473 -24.34 -16.99 -0.13
CA VAL A 473 -24.90 -17.71 1.01
C VAL A 473 -26.05 -18.56 0.51
N HIS A 474 -26.08 -19.82 0.95
CA HIS A 474 -27.07 -20.79 0.54
C HIS A 474 -28.51 -20.25 0.65
N GLY A 475 -29.22 -20.20 -0.48
CA GLY A 475 -30.59 -19.71 -0.60
C GLY A 475 -30.76 -18.18 -0.48
N LYS A 476 -29.68 -17.39 -0.44
CA LYS A 476 -29.72 -15.91 -0.36
C LYS A 476 -29.11 -15.23 -1.59
N GLY A 477 -28.62 -15.98 -2.58
CA GLY A 477 -28.06 -15.44 -3.81
C GLY A 477 -26.59 -15.03 -3.69
N ALA A 478 -26.01 -14.67 -4.84
CA ALA A 478 -24.61 -14.27 -4.98
C ALA A 478 -24.47 -12.78 -5.32
N PHE A 479 -23.38 -12.17 -4.82
CA PHE A 479 -23.11 -10.75 -4.98
C PHE A 479 -21.64 -10.49 -5.34
N LEU A 480 -21.41 -9.45 -6.14
CA LEU A 480 -20.10 -8.84 -6.40
C LEU A 480 -20.13 -7.40 -5.89
N ASN A 481 -19.29 -7.08 -4.90
CA ASN A 481 -19.24 -5.75 -4.27
C ASN A 481 -20.63 -5.26 -3.83
N GLY A 482 -21.44 -6.18 -3.28
CA GLY A 482 -22.81 -5.92 -2.82
C GLY A 482 -23.87 -5.85 -3.92
N LYS A 483 -23.50 -5.95 -5.21
CA LYS A 483 -24.45 -6.00 -6.32
C LYS A 483 -24.78 -7.45 -6.68
N PRO A 484 -26.05 -7.82 -6.89
CA PRO A 484 -26.42 -9.18 -7.26
C PRO A 484 -25.81 -9.55 -8.61
N ILE A 485 -25.32 -10.79 -8.71
CA ILE A 485 -24.74 -11.35 -9.93
C ILE A 485 -25.52 -12.57 -10.38
N LYS A 486 -25.41 -12.89 -11.67
CA LYS A 486 -25.99 -14.09 -12.29
C LYS A 486 -25.03 -14.65 -13.32
N VAL A 487 -25.10 -15.96 -13.50
CA VAL A 487 -24.42 -16.66 -14.61
C VAL A 487 -24.90 -16.15 -15.97
N SER A 488 -24.12 -16.41 -17.01
CA SER A 488 -24.48 -16.01 -18.37
C SER A 488 -25.72 -16.77 -18.88
N THR A 489 -26.39 -16.17 -19.87
CA THR A 489 -27.59 -16.74 -20.50
C THR A 489 -27.29 -17.51 -21.78
N LYS A 490 -26.01 -17.78 -22.09
CA LYS A 490 -25.63 -18.49 -23.31
C LYS A 490 -26.16 -19.91 -23.31
N THR A 491 -26.47 -20.41 -24.50
CA THR A 491 -27.06 -21.76 -24.68
C THR A 491 -26.23 -22.64 -25.60
N ASP A 492 -25.28 -22.04 -26.35
CA ASP A 492 -24.41 -22.73 -27.30
C ASP A 492 -22.94 -22.64 -26.89
N LEU A 493 -22.23 -23.77 -27.00
CA LEU A 493 -20.81 -23.84 -26.66
C LEU A 493 -19.94 -23.01 -27.61
N ILE A 494 -20.29 -22.94 -28.90
CA ILE A 494 -19.44 -22.31 -29.92
C ILE A 494 -19.29 -20.80 -29.71
N SER A 495 -20.26 -20.12 -29.09
CA SER A 495 -20.12 -18.72 -28.70
C SER A 495 -19.59 -18.52 -27.28
N SER A 496 -19.40 -19.60 -26.51
CA SER A 496 -19.02 -19.58 -25.10
C SER A 496 -17.52 -19.38 -24.87
N LEU A 497 -17.18 -18.66 -23.80
CA LEU A 497 -15.82 -18.47 -23.31
C LEU A 497 -15.50 -19.54 -22.27
N LEU A 498 -14.54 -20.40 -22.61
CA LEU A 498 -14.07 -21.50 -21.77
C LEU A 498 -12.88 -21.03 -20.92
N ALA A 499 -12.89 -21.36 -19.63
CA ALA A 499 -11.72 -21.31 -18.78
C ALA A 499 -11.29 -22.71 -18.36
N THR A 500 -9.98 -22.93 -18.24
CA THR A 500 -9.38 -24.17 -17.71
C THR A 500 -8.00 -23.88 -17.15
N GLU A 501 -7.47 -24.80 -16.34
CA GLU A 501 -6.08 -24.77 -15.91
C GLU A 501 -5.38 -26.10 -16.24
N ALA A 502 -4.05 -26.11 -16.20
CA ALA A 502 -3.22 -27.29 -16.48
C ALA A 502 -3.00 -28.20 -15.26
N GLY A 503 -3.59 -27.87 -14.11
CA GLY A 503 -3.40 -28.57 -12.84
C GLY A 503 -1.99 -28.41 -12.25
N THR A 504 -1.81 -28.99 -11.06
CA THR A 504 -0.55 -28.92 -10.29
C THR A 504 0.48 -29.97 -10.72
N LYS A 505 0.03 -31.14 -11.20
CA LYS A 505 0.91 -32.24 -11.65
C LYS A 505 1.39 -32.03 -13.08
N ARG A 506 2.71 -32.13 -13.28
CA ARG A 506 3.38 -31.89 -14.58
C ARG A 506 4.01 -33.15 -15.18
N ASP A 507 3.58 -34.33 -14.77
CA ASP A 507 4.01 -35.56 -15.41
C ASP A 507 3.44 -35.68 -16.84
N LYS A 508 4.12 -36.46 -17.68
CA LYS A 508 3.79 -36.56 -19.10
C LYS A 508 2.37 -37.07 -19.35
N VAL A 509 1.88 -38.01 -18.53
CA VAL A 509 0.54 -38.59 -18.70
C VAL A 509 -0.52 -37.54 -18.41
N THR A 510 -0.37 -36.79 -17.32
CA THR A 510 -1.28 -35.70 -16.96
C THR A 510 -1.26 -34.58 -18.00
N LEU A 511 -0.08 -34.14 -18.46
CA LEU A 511 0.03 -33.08 -19.47
C LEU A 511 -0.55 -33.48 -20.82
N ASP A 512 -0.31 -34.72 -21.27
CA ASP A 512 -0.86 -35.23 -22.52
C ASP A 512 -2.40 -35.31 -22.43
N ALA A 513 -2.95 -35.77 -21.30
CA ALA A 513 -4.38 -35.83 -21.08
C ALA A 513 -5.03 -34.42 -21.05
N SER A 514 -4.43 -33.47 -20.34
CA SER A 514 -4.91 -32.09 -20.28
C SER A 514 -4.86 -31.40 -21.65
N THR A 515 -3.75 -31.54 -22.37
CA THR A 515 -3.58 -30.92 -23.69
C THR A 515 -4.52 -31.52 -24.73
N LYS A 516 -4.75 -32.85 -24.70
CA LYS A 516 -5.73 -33.51 -25.57
C LYS A 516 -7.15 -32.99 -25.33
N ARG A 517 -7.56 -32.85 -24.07
CA ARG A 517 -8.86 -32.26 -23.69
C ARG A 517 -9.01 -30.82 -24.14
N ILE A 518 -7.96 -30.01 -23.99
CA ILE A 518 -7.99 -28.63 -24.46
C ILE A 518 -8.13 -28.61 -25.99
N ASN A 519 -7.30 -29.38 -26.70
CA ASN A 519 -7.29 -29.40 -28.16
C ASN A 519 -8.65 -29.78 -28.77
N SER A 520 -9.34 -30.75 -28.18
CA SER A 520 -10.67 -31.16 -28.64
C SER A 520 -11.75 -30.11 -28.37
N LEU A 521 -11.69 -29.42 -27.23
CA LEU A 521 -12.65 -28.37 -26.87
C LEU A 521 -12.45 -27.07 -27.65
N LEU A 522 -11.22 -26.75 -28.08
CA LEU A 522 -10.90 -25.51 -28.81
C LEU A 522 -11.73 -25.33 -30.09
N SER A 523 -12.13 -26.42 -30.74
CA SER A 523 -13.00 -26.38 -31.93
C SER A 523 -14.49 -26.15 -31.62
N LYS A 524 -14.88 -26.34 -30.36
CA LYS A 524 -16.28 -26.31 -29.89
C LYS A 524 -16.62 -25.05 -29.10
N VAL A 525 -15.64 -24.19 -28.79
CA VAL A 525 -15.81 -22.97 -27.99
C VAL A 525 -15.25 -21.74 -28.70
N ARG A 526 -15.67 -20.54 -28.29
CA ARG A 526 -15.23 -19.30 -28.93
C ARG A 526 -13.77 -18.97 -28.64
N SER A 527 -13.33 -19.18 -27.40
CA SER A 527 -11.98 -18.88 -26.94
C SER A 527 -11.72 -19.57 -25.60
N LEU A 528 -10.43 -19.71 -25.27
CA LEU A 528 -9.93 -20.25 -24.01
C LEU A 528 -9.32 -19.15 -23.12
N ARG A 529 -9.40 -19.33 -21.79
CA ARG A 529 -8.63 -18.59 -20.77
C ARG A 529 -7.97 -19.59 -19.81
N MET A 530 -6.73 -19.30 -19.44
CA MET A 530 -6.00 -19.94 -18.36
C MET A 530 -5.50 -18.80 -17.49
N SER A 531 -6.22 -18.49 -16.42
CA SER A 531 -6.02 -17.29 -15.61
C SER A 531 -5.13 -17.56 -14.39
N GLY A 532 -4.92 -18.82 -14.03
CA GLY A 532 -4.07 -19.26 -12.93
C GLY A 532 -4.69 -19.16 -11.54
N SER A 533 -6.02 -19.03 -11.43
CA SER A 533 -6.75 -19.02 -10.14
C SER A 533 -8.09 -19.76 -10.29
N CYS A 534 -8.25 -20.84 -9.52
CA CYS A 534 -9.45 -21.68 -9.57
C CYS A 534 -10.68 -20.93 -9.03
N ALA A 535 -10.52 -20.25 -7.89
CA ALA A 535 -11.61 -19.55 -7.21
C ALA A 535 -12.11 -18.35 -8.03
N LEU A 536 -11.20 -17.60 -8.70
CA LEU A 536 -11.61 -16.50 -9.58
C LEU A 536 -12.24 -16.98 -10.87
N ASN A 537 -11.82 -18.12 -11.42
CA ASN A 537 -12.48 -18.71 -12.58
C ASN A 537 -13.93 -19.10 -12.24
N LEU A 538 -14.16 -19.71 -11.07
CA LEU A 538 -15.52 -19.98 -10.57
C LEU A 538 -16.33 -18.69 -10.39
N CYS A 539 -15.76 -17.65 -9.78
CA CYS A 539 -16.43 -16.35 -9.65
C CYS A 539 -16.70 -15.69 -11.02
N GLY A 540 -15.85 -15.93 -12.01
CA GLY A 540 -16.05 -15.52 -13.40
C GLY A 540 -17.28 -16.15 -14.03
N ILE A 541 -17.57 -17.42 -13.73
CA ILE A 541 -18.83 -18.09 -14.12
C ILE A 541 -20.01 -17.42 -13.41
N ALA A 542 -19.91 -17.22 -12.09
CA ALA A 542 -20.98 -16.67 -11.27
C ALA A 542 -21.44 -15.26 -11.69
N CYS A 543 -20.54 -14.45 -12.27
CA CYS A 543 -20.87 -13.12 -12.80
C CYS A 543 -21.01 -13.06 -14.32
N GLY A 544 -21.00 -14.21 -15.01
CA GLY A 544 -21.19 -14.31 -16.45
C GLY A 544 -20.05 -13.73 -17.30
N ARG A 545 -18.86 -13.54 -16.72
CA ARG A 545 -17.64 -13.18 -17.45
C ARG A 545 -17.07 -14.39 -18.21
N LEU A 546 -17.26 -15.57 -17.64
CA LEU A 546 -16.96 -16.86 -18.22
C LEU A 546 -18.28 -17.62 -18.39
N ASP A 547 -18.34 -18.50 -19.38
CA ASP A 547 -19.55 -19.28 -19.68
C ASP A 547 -19.40 -20.73 -19.20
N VAL A 548 -18.19 -21.28 -19.34
CA VAL A 548 -17.86 -22.65 -18.95
C VAL A 548 -16.47 -22.67 -18.32
N PHE A 549 -16.32 -23.40 -17.23
CA PHE A 549 -15.05 -23.64 -16.55
C PHE A 549 -14.92 -25.11 -16.20
N TYR A 550 -13.71 -25.67 -16.34
CA TYR A 550 -13.37 -26.95 -15.75
C TYR A 550 -11.93 -26.97 -15.28
N GLU A 551 -11.67 -27.75 -14.25
CA GLU A 551 -10.32 -28.01 -13.76
C GLU A 551 -10.23 -29.40 -13.14
N THR A 552 -9.09 -30.05 -13.38
CA THR A 552 -8.77 -31.36 -12.82
C THR A 552 -7.38 -31.31 -12.20
N GLY A 553 -7.25 -31.76 -10.96
CA GLY A 553 -5.97 -31.79 -10.23
C GLY A 553 -5.57 -30.43 -9.65
N PHE A 554 -6.55 -29.65 -9.17
CA PHE A 554 -6.31 -28.47 -8.32
C PHE A 554 -5.79 -28.89 -6.93
N GLY A 555 -5.25 -27.93 -6.17
CA GLY A 555 -4.51 -28.16 -4.93
C GLY A 555 -5.36 -28.84 -3.84
N GLY A 556 -6.57 -28.35 -3.60
CA GLY A 556 -7.45 -28.93 -2.59
C GLY A 556 -8.83 -28.31 -2.53
N PRO A 557 -9.68 -28.72 -1.56
CA PRO A 557 -11.05 -28.23 -1.44
C PRO A 557 -11.14 -26.71 -1.24
N TRP A 558 -10.07 -26.05 -0.77
CA TRP A 558 -9.99 -24.60 -0.56
C TRP A 558 -10.09 -23.78 -1.85
N ASP A 559 -9.58 -24.31 -2.96
CA ASP A 559 -9.65 -23.71 -4.30
C ASP A 559 -11.09 -23.52 -4.80
N VAL A 560 -11.99 -24.41 -4.35
CA VAL A 560 -13.34 -24.53 -4.91
C VAL A 560 -14.46 -24.23 -3.92
N ALA A 561 -14.25 -24.42 -2.61
CA ALA A 561 -15.34 -24.35 -1.62
C ALA A 561 -16.08 -23.00 -1.63
N GLY A 562 -15.35 -21.88 -1.63
CA GLY A 562 -15.94 -20.54 -1.69
C GLY A 562 -16.62 -20.28 -3.03
N GLY A 563 -15.92 -20.55 -4.14
CA GLY A 563 -16.41 -20.35 -5.50
C GLY A 563 -17.65 -21.19 -5.83
N ALA A 564 -17.74 -22.43 -5.33
CA ALA A 564 -18.85 -23.33 -5.60
C ALA A 564 -20.18 -22.80 -5.01
N VAL A 565 -20.15 -22.23 -3.80
CA VAL A 565 -21.33 -21.55 -3.21
C VAL A 565 -21.74 -20.38 -4.10
N ILE A 566 -20.78 -19.54 -4.47
CA ILE A 566 -21.03 -18.33 -5.26
C ILE A 566 -21.63 -18.66 -6.63
N VAL A 567 -21.13 -19.69 -7.34
CA VAL A 567 -21.68 -20.13 -8.62
C VAL A 567 -23.11 -20.65 -8.46
N THR A 568 -23.35 -21.52 -7.49
CA THR A 568 -24.66 -22.13 -7.25
C THR A 568 -25.70 -21.04 -6.95
N GLU A 569 -25.34 -20.09 -6.08
CA GLU A 569 -26.22 -18.98 -5.68
C GLU A 569 -26.41 -17.92 -6.78
N ALA A 570 -25.52 -17.85 -7.76
CA ALA A 570 -25.70 -17.03 -8.96
C ALA A 570 -26.64 -17.68 -10.00
N GLY A 571 -27.18 -18.87 -9.71
CA GLY A 571 -28.02 -19.65 -10.63
C GLY A 571 -27.23 -20.53 -11.60
N GLY A 572 -25.94 -20.75 -11.33
CA GLY A 572 -25.09 -21.70 -12.04
C GLY A 572 -25.22 -23.12 -11.50
N VAL A 573 -24.52 -24.03 -12.16
CA VAL A 573 -24.38 -25.43 -11.75
C VAL A 573 -22.91 -25.78 -11.63
N VAL A 574 -22.55 -26.42 -10.52
CA VAL A 574 -21.22 -26.99 -10.26
C VAL A 574 -21.35 -28.50 -10.28
N PHE A 575 -20.47 -29.19 -10.99
CA PHE A 575 -20.54 -30.64 -11.23
C PHE A 575 -19.14 -31.23 -11.44
N ASP A 576 -19.02 -32.55 -11.36
CA ASP A 576 -17.78 -33.22 -11.75
C ASP A 576 -17.66 -33.23 -13.29
N PRO A 577 -16.47 -33.02 -13.89
CA PRO A 577 -16.28 -33.07 -15.34
C PRO A 577 -16.79 -34.35 -16.04
N SER A 578 -16.90 -35.48 -15.33
CA SER A 578 -17.50 -36.73 -15.83
C SER A 578 -19.04 -36.69 -15.96
N GLY A 579 -19.67 -35.67 -15.38
CA GLY A 579 -21.12 -35.50 -15.26
C GLY A 579 -21.72 -35.96 -13.93
N ALA A 580 -20.91 -36.48 -13.01
CA ALA A 580 -21.34 -36.84 -11.67
C ALA A 580 -21.64 -35.61 -10.79
N GLU A 581 -22.21 -35.83 -9.61
CA GLU A 581 -22.41 -34.77 -8.62
C GLU A 581 -21.07 -34.18 -8.15
N PHE A 582 -21.09 -32.89 -7.83
CA PHE A 582 -19.91 -32.19 -7.34
C PHE A 582 -19.52 -32.68 -5.95
N ASP A 583 -18.27 -33.13 -5.82
CA ASP A 583 -17.62 -33.41 -4.55
C ASP A 583 -16.47 -32.43 -4.36
N VAL A 584 -16.57 -31.61 -3.31
CA VAL A 584 -15.58 -30.59 -2.96
C VAL A 584 -14.18 -31.17 -2.73
N THR A 585 -14.08 -32.46 -2.39
CA THR A 585 -12.80 -33.14 -2.08
C THR A 585 -12.20 -33.91 -3.27
N ALA A 586 -12.93 -34.07 -4.37
CA ALA A 586 -12.53 -34.94 -5.48
C ALA A 586 -11.45 -34.35 -6.41
N GLN A 587 -10.96 -33.13 -6.13
CA GLN A 587 -9.98 -32.39 -6.94
C GLN A 587 -10.35 -32.28 -8.44
N ARG A 588 -11.65 -32.30 -8.74
CA ARG A 588 -12.19 -32.17 -10.09
C ARG A 588 -13.47 -31.34 -10.02
N VAL A 589 -13.54 -30.30 -10.86
CA VAL A 589 -14.67 -29.38 -10.86
C VAL A 589 -14.97 -28.91 -12.28
N ALA A 590 -16.25 -28.76 -12.58
CA ALA A 590 -16.75 -28.05 -13.73
C ALA A 590 -17.90 -27.14 -13.30
N ALA A 591 -18.01 -25.98 -13.94
CA ALA A 591 -19.03 -25.00 -13.65
C ALA A 591 -19.53 -24.33 -14.94
N SER A 592 -20.84 -24.13 -15.03
CA SER A 592 -21.47 -23.40 -16.13
C SER A 592 -22.86 -22.92 -15.73
N ASN A 593 -23.58 -22.25 -16.63
CA ASN A 593 -25.02 -22.08 -16.49
C ASN A 593 -25.77 -23.39 -16.84
N PRO A 594 -27.02 -23.59 -16.36
CA PRO A 594 -27.74 -24.85 -16.53
C PRO A 594 -27.87 -25.32 -17.99
N SER A 595 -27.99 -24.40 -18.95
CA SER A 595 -28.18 -24.72 -20.37
C SER A 595 -26.94 -25.31 -21.04
N LEU A 596 -25.74 -25.00 -20.56
CA LEU A 596 -24.48 -25.47 -21.16
C LEU A 596 -23.96 -26.77 -20.56
N LYS A 597 -24.45 -27.18 -19.37
CA LYS A 597 -23.96 -28.34 -18.62
C LYS A 597 -23.92 -29.62 -19.48
N ASP A 598 -25.06 -30.03 -20.03
CA ASP A 598 -25.16 -31.33 -20.71
C ASP A 598 -24.34 -31.35 -22.00
N ALA A 599 -24.38 -30.24 -22.77
CA ALA A 599 -23.58 -30.09 -23.98
C ALA A 599 -22.08 -30.14 -23.65
N PHE A 600 -21.66 -29.55 -22.53
CA PHE A 600 -20.26 -29.52 -22.12
C PHE A 600 -19.77 -30.88 -21.62
N VAL A 601 -20.55 -31.59 -20.81
CA VAL A 601 -20.23 -32.95 -20.35
C VAL A 601 -20.09 -33.91 -21.54
N GLU A 602 -21.01 -33.82 -22.51
CA GLU A 602 -20.92 -34.61 -23.73
C GLU A 602 -19.67 -34.25 -24.55
N ALA A 603 -19.35 -32.95 -24.64
CA ALA A 603 -18.15 -32.48 -25.31
C ALA A 603 -16.86 -33.00 -24.66
N LEU A 604 -16.83 -33.16 -23.33
CA LEU A 604 -15.71 -33.75 -22.57
C LEU A 604 -15.62 -35.28 -22.75
N ARG A 605 -16.74 -36.00 -22.75
CA ARG A 605 -16.76 -37.46 -22.92
C ARG A 605 -16.25 -37.92 -24.28
N GLN A 606 -16.48 -37.13 -25.33
CA GLN A 606 -15.96 -37.42 -26.68
C GLN A 606 -14.43 -37.28 -26.80
N THR A 607 -13.73 -36.98 -25.70
CA THR A 607 -12.32 -36.57 -25.69
C THR A 607 -11.46 -37.40 -24.74
N GLU A 608 -12.11 -38.26 -23.95
CA GLU A 608 -11.51 -39.41 -23.28
C GLU A 608 -11.38 -40.57 -24.27
#